data_AF-A0AAV0VKU3-F1
#
_entry.id   AF-A0AAV0VKU3-F1
#
_cell.length_a   1.000
_cell.length_b   1.000
_cell.length_c   1.000
_cell.angle_alpha   90.00
_cell.angle_beta   90.00
_cell.angle_gamma   90.00
#
_symmetry.space_group_name_H-M   'P 1'
#
loop_
_entity.id
_entity.type
_entity.pdbx_description
1 polymer ?
#
loop_
_entity_poly.entity_id
_entity_poly.type
_entity_poly.pdbx_seq_one_letter_code
_entity_poly.pdbx_strand_id
1 'polypeptide(L)'
;MELVDFLRISIFIPYIDNFISQLELRFVDHKNIFEGFECLFSIQSSKEELESFNKLLESYTPLIDYNNSTAELMLWKVKLSRFNIVQKTSLEAFLLCDSKIFPNINKLLKMLCTLAVAALESE
;
A
#
# COMPACT_ATOMS: atom_id res chain seq x y z
N MET A 1 5.52 -43.93 19.91
CA MET A 1 5.16 -42.65 19.29
C MET A 1 4.33 -42.98 18.08
N GLU A 2 3.04 -42.65 18.09
CA GLU A 2 2.18 -42.99 16.97
C GLU A 2 2.61 -42.20 15.73
N LEU A 3 2.45 -42.80 14.55
CA LEU A 3 2.87 -42.23 13.27
C LEU A 3 2.24 -40.84 13.02
N VAL A 4 1.07 -40.62 13.62
CA VAL A 4 0.33 -39.35 13.64
C VAL A 4 1.09 -38.26 14.41
N ASP A 5 1.66 -38.57 15.57
CA ASP A 5 2.44 -37.61 16.36
C ASP A 5 3.73 -37.21 15.64
N PHE A 6 4.38 -38.16 14.97
CA PHE A 6 5.56 -37.89 14.15
C PHE A 6 5.24 -36.96 12.97
N LEU A 7 4.18 -37.23 12.22
CA LEU A 7 3.76 -36.36 11.11
C LEU A 7 3.35 -34.97 11.60
N ARG A 8 2.68 -34.89 12.76
CA ARG A 8 2.26 -33.62 13.35
C ARG A 8 3.46 -32.76 13.75
N ILE A 9 4.47 -33.34 14.40
CA ILE A 9 5.65 -32.62 14.89
C ILE A 9 6.66 -32.33 13.78
N SER A 10 6.86 -33.26 12.84
CA SER A 10 7.90 -33.13 11.82
C SER A 10 7.44 -32.44 10.53
N ILE A 11 6.13 -32.42 10.25
CA ILE A 11 5.62 -31.86 8.99
C ILE A 11 4.60 -30.76 9.27
N PHE A 12 3.57 -31.04 10.05
CA PHE A 12 2.45 -30.11 10.20
C PHE A 12 2.83 -28.83 10.95
N ILE A 13 3.48 -28.95 12.12
CA ILE A 13 3.93 -27.79 12.91
C ILE A 13 4.93 -26.92 12.13
N PRO A 14 6.01 -27.46 11.54
CA PRO A 14 6.95 -26.66 10.75
C PRO A 14 6.32 -26.00 9.52
N TYR A 15 5.34 -26.68 8.89
CA TYR A 15 4.60 -26.11 7.78
C TYR A 15 3.75 -24.92 8.21
N ILE A 16 3.03 -25.04 9.33
CA ILE A 16 2.24 -23.93 9.89
C ILE A 16 3.15 -22.78 10.31
N ASP A 17 4.28 -23.05 10.95
CA ASP A 17 5.24 -22.01 11.33
C ASP A 17 5.80 -21.28 10.09
N ASN A 18 6.19 -22.03 9.05
CA ASN A 18 6.63 -21.44 7.79
C ASN A 18 5.52 -20.63 7.11
N PHE A 19 4.27 -21.11 7.14
CA PHE A 19 3.13 -20.38 6.59
C PHE A 19 2.88 -19.07 7.36
N ILE A 20 2.97 -19.10 8.70
CA ILE A 20 2.88 -17.91 9.54
C ILE A 20 4.01 -16.93 9.20
N SER A 21 5.26 -17.38 9.07
CA SER A 21 6.37 -16.50 8.69
C SER A 21 6.19 -15.88 7.31
N GLN A 22 5.65 -16.62 6.34
CA GLN A 22 5.34 -16.09 5.00
C GLN A 22 4.24 -15.04 5.04
N LEU A 23 3.21 -15.25 5.87
CA LEU A 23 2.17 -14.24 6.09
C LEU A 23 2.74 -13.01 6.77
N GLU A 24 3.52 -13.16 7.84
CA GLU A 24 4.12 -12.04 8.55
C GLU A 24 5.03 -11.21 7.63
N LEU A 25 5.91 -11.84 6.85
CA LEU A 25 6.73 -11.12 5.86
C LEU A 25 5.85 -10.37 4.85
N ARG A 26 4.84 -11.03 4.28
CA ARG A 26 3.95 -10.42 3.30
C ARG A 26 3.11 -9.28 3.88
N PHE A 27 2.67 -9.36 5.14
CA PHE A 27 1.84 -8.31 5.75
C PHE A 27 2.65 -7.19 6.39
N VAL A 28 3.86 -7.45 6.90
CA VAL A 28 4.73 -6.44 7.51
C VAL A 28 5.35 -5.52 6.45
N ASP A 29 5.81 -6.07 5.33
CA ASP A 29 6.31 -5.26 4.22
C ASP A 29 5.18 -4.42 3.61
N HIS A 30 3.99 -5.02 3.49
CA HIS A 30 2.81 -4.29 3.04
C HIS A 30 2.35 -3.25 4.04
N LYS A 31 2.53 -3.42 5.36
CA LYS A 31 2.13 -2.42 6.37
C LYS A 31 2.85 -1.09 6.15
N ASN A 32 4.17 -1.11 5.94
CA ASN A 32 4.94 0.10 5.66
C ASN A 32 4.51 0.76 4.33
N ILE A 33 4.15 -0.06 3.34
CA ILE A 33 3.59 0.40 2.07
C ILE A 33 2.20 1.02 2.27
N PHE A 34 1.33 0.43 3.08
CA PHE A 34 0.00 0.96 3.39
C PHE A 34 0.10 2.29 4.15
N GLU A 35 1.03 2.43 5.10
CA GLU A 35 1.31 3.72 5.77
C GLU A 35 1.76 4.80 4.79
N GLY A 36 2.55 4.45 3.77
CA GLY A 36 2.89 5.37 2.68
C GLY A 36 1.68 5.74 1.81
N PHE A 37 0.73 4.82 1.61
CA PHE A 37 -0.51 5.09 0.86
C PHE A 37 -1.54 5.90 1.66
N GLU A 38 -1.57 5.78 2.99
CA GLU A 38 -2.39 6.63 3.88
C GLU A 38 -2.13 8.13 3.64
N CYS A 39 -0.90 8.48 3.26
CA CYS A 39 -0.51 9.85 2.91
C CYS A 39 -1.31 10.44 1.73
N LEU A 40 -1.91 9.60 0.88
CA LEU A 40 -2.77 10.03 -0.24
C LEU A 40 -4.17 10.46 0.20
N PHE A 41 -4.63 9.97 1.35
CA PHE A 41 -5.95 10.25 1.92
C PHE A 41 -5.90 11.34 2.99
N SER A 42 -4.74 11.56 3.60
CA SER A 42 -4.52 12.61 4.59
C SER A 42 -4.51 14.01 3.95
N ILE A 43 -5.37 14.90 4.46
CA ILE A 43 -5.48 16.30 4.02
C ILE A 43 -4.31 17.14 4.57
N GLN A 44 -3.81 16.79 5.75
CA GLN A 44 -2.63 17.41 6.34
C GLN A 44 -1.38 16.66 5.93
N SER A 45 -0.24 17.35 5.89
CA SER A 45 1.06 16.75 5.59
C SER A 45 1.94 16.91 6.82
N SER A 46 2.12 15.83 7.57
CA SER A 46 3.19 15.77 8.59
C SER A 46 4.53 15.45 7.92
N LYS A 47 5.64 15.80 8.56
CA LYS A 47 6.98 15.45 8.03
C LYS A 47 7.19 13.93 7.97
N GLU A 48 6.61 13.22 8.92
CA GLU A 48 6.68 11.75 9.04
C GLU A 48 5.95 11.06 7.88
N GLU A 49 4.77 11.56 7.49
CA GLU A 49 4.05 11.07 6.31
C GLU A 49 4.86 11.22 5.01
N LEU A 50 5.55 12.36 4.86
CA LEU A 50 6.38 12.61 3.68
C LEU A 50 7.57 11.65 3.61
N GLU A 51 8.13 11.28 4.75
CA GLU A 51 9.21 10.30 4.85
C GLU A 51 8.72 8.88 4.54
N SER A 52 7.54 8.49 5.02
CA SER A 52 6.90 7.22 4.66
C SER A 52 6.56 7.14 3.18
N PHE A 53 6.10 8.25 2.58
CA PHE A 53 5.84 8.33 1.14
C PHE A 53 7.13 8.19 0.31
N ASN A 54 8.24 8.78 0.77
CA ASN A 54 9.53 8.66 0.09
C ASN A 54 10.05 7.21 0.12
N LYS A 55 9.92 6.51 1.25
CA LYS A 55 10.27 5.07 1.37
C LYS A 55 9.42 4.21 0.44
N LEU A 56 8.14 4.57 0.28
CA LEU A 56 7.26 3.92 -0.68
C LEU A 56 7.75 4.14 -2.12
N LEU A 57 8.05 5.38 -2.50
CA LEU A 57 8.56 5.71 -3.83
C LEU A 57 9.86 4.97 -4.16
N GLU A 58 10.75 4.83 -3.18
CA GLU A 58 11.99 4.07 -3.33
C GLU A 58 11.71 2.58 -3.64
N SER A 59 10.71 1.99 -2.97
CA SER A 59 10.28 0.61 -3.20
C SER A 59 9.68 0.38 -4.60
N TYR A 60 9.09 1.41 -5.21
CA TYR A 60 8.48 1.34 -6.56
C TYR A 60 9.36 1.96 -7.66
N THR A 61 10.60 2.36 -7.34
CA THR A 61 11.56 2.81 -8.35
C THR A 61 11.98 1.62 -9.22
N PRO A 62 11.98 1.73 -10.57
CA PRO A 62 11.92 2.93 -11.40
C PRO A 62 10.56 3.24 -12.05
N LEU A 63 9.46 2.62 -11.60
CA LEU A 63 8.13 2.80 -12.22
C LEU A 63 7.55 4.21 -12.03
N ILE A 64 8.09 4.97 -11.07
CA ILE A 64 7.59 6.27 -10.62
C ILE A 64 8.73 7.28 -10.52
N ASP A 65 8.48 8.51 -10.99
CA ASP A 65 9.41 9.63 -10.87
C ASP A 65 9.30 10.27 -9.47
N TYR A 66 10.38 10.21 -8.70
CA TYR A 66 10.43 10.69 -7.31
C TYR A 66 10.08 12.18 -7.16
N ASN A 67 10.64 13.04 -8.02
CA ASN A 67 10.48 14.50 -7.90
C ASN A 67 9.11 14.96 -8.40
N ASN A 68 8.63 14.34 -9.48
CA ASN A 68 7.31 14.68 -10.01
C ASN A 68 6.18 14.20 -9.08
N SER A 69 6.38 13.07 -8.40
CA SER A 69 5.40 12.48 -7.49
C SER A 69 5.20 13.29 -6.21
N THR A 70 6.27 13.84 -5.64
CA THR A 70 6.18 14.70 -4.45
C THR A 70 5.46 16.02 -4.76
N ALA A 71 5.74 16.63 -5.91
CA ALA A 71 5.03 17.82 -6.37
C ALA A 71 3.54 17.54 -6.67
N GLU A 72 3.25 16.42 -7.34
CA GLU A 72 1.88 15.98 -7.60
C GLU A 72 1.11 15.70 -6.31
N LEU A 73 1.76 15.08 -5.31
CA LEU A 73 1.15 14.80 -4.00
C LEU A 73 0.78 16.10 -3.27
N MET A 74 1.65 17.11 -3.28
CA MET A 74 1.32 18.41 -2.70
C MET A 74 0.12 19.08 -3.40
N LEU A 75 0.10 19.06 -4.73
CA LEU A 75 -1.01 19.61 -5.51
C LEU A 75 -2.32 18.84 -5.28
N TRP A 76 -2.22 17.52 -5.14
CA TRP A 76 -3.34 16.64 -4.79
C TRP A 76 -3.92 17.00 -3.41
N LYS A 77 -3.08 17.13 -2.38
CA LYS A 77 -3.51 17.56 -1.04
C LYS A 77 -4.17 18.95 -1.07
N VAL A 78 -3.62 19.90 -1.83
CA VAL A 78 -4.23 21.23 -2.01
C VAL A 78 -5.60 21.13 -2.69
N LYS A 79 -5.77 20.25 -3.68
CA LYS A 79 -7.07 19.97 -4.31
C LYS A 79 -8.05 19.40 -3.30
N LEU A 80 -7.66 18.38 -2.53
CA LEU A 80 -8.51 17.77 -1.49
C LEU A 80 -8.94 18.78 -0.43
N SER A 81 -8.01 19.60 0.05
CA SER A 81 -8.29 20.66 1.04
C SER A 81 -9.24 21.72 0.49
N ARG A 82 -9.03 22.19 -0.75
CA ARG A 82 -9.88 23.22 -1.37
C ARG A 82 -11.32 22.77 -1.57
N PHE A 83 -11.52 21.51 -1.95
CA PHE A 83 -12.86 20.96 -2.17
C PHE A 83 -13.45 20.27 -0.93
N ASN A 84 -12.72 20.27 0.20
CA ASN A 84 -13.06 19.57 1.44
C ASN A 84 -13.48 18.10 1.20
N ILE A 85 -12.79 17.43 0.27
CA ILE A 85 -13.12 16.06 -0.13
C ILE A 85 -12.42 15.11 0.83
N VAL A 86 -13.21 14.41 1.64
CA VAL A 86 -12.74 13.27 2.43
C VAL A 86 -12.98 12.02 1.61
N GLN A 87 -11.92 11.46 1.04
CA GLN A 87 -12.00 10.22 0.27
C GLN A 87 -12.06 9.05 1.24
N LYS A 88 -13.14 8.26 1.18
CA LYS A 88 -13.32 7.10 2.07
C LYS A 88 -12.73 5.82 1.48
N THR A 89 -12.45 5.79 0.18
CA THR A 89 -11.96 4.59 -0.49
C THR A 89 -10.96 4.93 -1.58
N SER A 90 -9.97 4.05 -1.80
CA SER A 90 -8.97 4.15 -2.87
C SER A 90 -9.59 4.27 -4.27
N LEU A 91 -10.76 3.67 -4.50
CA LEU A 91 -11.53 3.78 -5.74
C LEU A 91 -12.11 5.19 -5.95
N GLU A 92 -12.67 5.81 -4.91
CA GLU A 92 -13.16 7.20 -5.01
C GLU A 92 -12.00 8.14 -5.32
N ALA A 93 -10.85 7.92 -4.66
CA ALA A 93 -9.62 8.66 -4.92
C ALA A 93 -9.16 8.49 -6.37
N PHE A 94 -9.18 7.26 -6.89
CA PHE A 94 -8.81 6.96 -8.27
C PHE A 94 -9.74 7.64 -9.28
N LEU A 95 -11.06 7.64 -9.05
CA LEU A 95 -12.04 8.29 -9.93
C LEU A 95 -11.92 9.82 -9.94
N LEU A 96 -11.55 10.43 -8.80
CA LEU A 96 -11.32 11.87 -8.66
C LEU A 96 -9.95 12.33 -9.19
N CYS A 97 -9.01 11.38 -9.33
CA CYS A 97 -7.64 11.62 -9.74
C CYS A 97 -7.53 11.53 -11.27
N ASP A 98 -7.50 12.68 -11.94
CA ASP A 98 -7.31 12.74 -13.39
C ASP A 98 -5.89 12.31 -13.76
N SER A 99 -5.77 11.24 -14.55
CA SER A 99 -4.50 10.68 -15.02
C SER A 99 -3.67 11.65 -15.85
N LYS A 100 -4.27 12.72 -16.39
CA LYS A 100 -3.56 13.77 -17.16
C LYS A 100 -2.91 14.82 -16.26
N ILE A 101 -3.48 15.06 -15.08
CA ILE A 101 -3.02 16.09 -14.14
C ILE A 101 -2.10 15.48 -13.08
N PHE A 102 -2.39 14.24 -12.65
CA PHE A 102 -1.66 13.53 -11.60
C PHE A 102 -1.30 12.09 -12.03
N PRO A 103 -0.43 11.92 -13.04
CA PRO A 103 -0.10 10.61 -13.58
C PRO A 103 0.57 9.66 -12.58
N ASN A 104 1.41 10.18 -11.66
CA ASN A 104 2.11 9.33 -10.68
C ASN A 104 1.20 8.94 -9.53
N ILE A 105 0.39 9.87 -9.01
CA ILE A 105 -0.62 9.56 -7.99
C ILE A 105 -1.67 8.60 -8.51
N ASN A 106 -2.10 8.75 -9.77
CA ASN A 106 -3.04 7.83 -10.40
C ASN A 106 -2.46 6.41 -10.52
N LYS A 107 -1.17 6.26 -10.87
CA LYS A 107 -0.49 4.95 -10.86
C LYS A 107 -0.41 4.35 -9.47
N LEU A 108 -0.07 5.16 -8.46
CA LEU A 108 -0.03 4.73 -7.05
C LEU A 108 -1.41 4.23 -6.58
N LEU A 109 -2.46 5.00 -6.84
CA LEU A 109 -3.85 4.60 -6.53
C LEU A 109 -4.27 3.33 -7.28
N LYS A 110 -3.85 3.18 -8.54
CA LYS A 110 -4.11 1.97 -9.33
C LYS A 110 -3.41 0.76 -8.72
N MET A 111 -2.15 0.89 -8.31
CA MET A 111 -1.43 -0.20 -7.63
C MET A 111 -2.10 -0.56 -6.30
N LEU A 112 -2.53 0.43 -5.52
CA LEU A 112 -3.29 0.21 -4.29
C LEU A 112 -4.62 -0.52 -4.56
N CYS A 113 -5.34 -0.16 -5.62
CA CYS A 113 -6.57 -0.85 -6.02
C CYS A 113 -6.30 -2.29 -6.45
N THR A 114 -5.25 -2.55 -7.25
CA THR A 114 -4.86 -3.91 -7.64
C THR A 114 -4.44 -4.75 -6.44
N LEU A 115 -3.73 -4.15 -5.48
CA LEU A 115 -3.35 -4.80 -4.22
C LEU A 115 -4.58 -5.17 -3.38
N ALA A 116 -5.55 -4.26 -3.26
CA ALA A 116 -6.80 -4.52 -2.57
C ALA A 116 -7.61 -5.64 -3.24
N VAL A 117 -7.66 -5.66 -4.57
CA VAL A 117 -8.34 -6.72 -5.35
C VAL A 117 -7.62 -8.06 -5.21
N ALA A 118 -6.28 -8.09 -5.28
CA ALA A 118 -5.52 -9.32 -5.12
C ALA A 118 -5.67 -9.92 -3.71
N ALA A 119 -5.89 -9.09 -2.68
CA ALA A 119 -6.20 -9.58 -1.34
C ALA A 119 -7.61 -10.21 -1.26
N LEU A 120 -8.57 -9.69 -2.03
CA LEU A 120 -9.93 -10.22 -2.13
C LEU A 120 -10.03 -11.47 -3.03
N GLU A 121 -9.18 -11.60 -4.04
CA GLU A 121 -9.14 -12.77 -4.94
C GLU A 121 -8.40 -13.98 -4.33
N SER A 122 -7.65 -13.77 -3.25
CA SER A 122 -6.97 -14.85 -2.52
C SER A 122 -7.82 -15.54 -1.44
N GLU A 123 -9.14 -15.30 -1.44
CA GLU A 123 -10.13 -15.96 -0.58
C GLU A 123 -10.67 -17.28 -1.18
#